data_AF-A0A7S0LN41-F1
#
_entry.id   AF-A0A7S0LN41-F1
#
_cell.length_a   1.000
_cell.length_b   1.000
_cell.length_c   1.000
_cell.angle_alpha   90.00
_cell.angle_beta   90.00
_cell.angle_gamma   90.00
#
_symmetry.space_group_name_H-M   'P 1'
#
loop_
_entity.id
_entity.type
_entity.pdbx_description
1 polymer ?
#
loop_
_entity_poly.entity_id
_entity_poly.type
_entity_poly.pdbx_seq_one_letter_code
_entity_poly.pdbx_strand_id
1 'polypeptide(L)'
;SGGERGARLGPCLMPGGPVEGWKLLQPLFESIAAKVDGPAGSPPFPCVCYIGPGGAGHFVKMVHNGIEYGDMQLLGEAALIARQLGLSAADVSKLFTKYNEGPAGGFLVEITAALLRKADERRGGGRGEGG
;
A
#
# COMPACT_ATOMS: atom_id res chain seq x y z
N SER A 1 -8.52 -5.78 0.58
CA SER A 1 -7.22 -5.32 0.03
C SER A 1 -6.09 -5.69 0.98
N GLY A 2 -4.85 -5.82 0.52
CA GLY A 2 -3.69 -6.14 1.37
C GLY A 2 -2.71 -7.21 0.85
N GLY A 3 -2.96 -7.80 -0.33
CA GLY A 3 -2.12 -8.88 -0.87
C GLY A 3 -2.14 -10.15 0.01
N GLU A 4 -1.27 -11.12 -0.31
CA GLU A 4 -1.20 -12.40 0.42
C GLU A 4 -0.87 -12.20 1.91
N ARG A 5 0.12 -11.35 2.21
CA ARG A 5 0.52 -11.06 3.60
C ARG A 5 -0.60 -10.34 4.37
N GLY A 6 -1.26 -9.36 3.76
CA GLY A 6 -2.39 -8.68 4.39
C GLY A 6 -3.58 -9.61 4.60
N ALA A 7 -3.86 -10.53 3.67
CA ALA A 7 -4.91 -11.54 3.89
C ALA A 7 -4.65 -12.43 5.11
N ARG A 8 -3.38 -12.71 5.43
CA ARG A 8 -2.98 -13.51 6.60
C ARG A 8 -2.98 -12.73 7.91
N LEU A 9 -2.57 -11.46 7.88
CA LEU A 9 -2.31 -10.67 9.10
C LEU A 9 -3.42 -9.67 9.45
N GLY A 10 -4.28 -9.37 8.49
CA GLY A 10 -5.35 -8.39 8.64
C GLY A 10 -5.58 -7.64 7.32
N PRO A 11 -6.60 -7.99 6.53
CA PRO A 11 -6.92 -7.25 5.32
C PRO A 11 -7.83 -6.05 5.65
N CYS A 12 -7.91 -5.11 4.71
CA CYS A 12 -9.01 -4.15 4.66
C CYS A 12 -10.20 -4.79 3.94
N LEU A 13 -11.35 -4.85 4.62
CA LEU A 13 -12.59 -5.47 4.12
C LEU A 13 -13.63 -4.39 3.81
N MET A 14 -14.35 -4.56 2.70
CA MET A 14 -15.32 -3.57 2.19
C MET A 14 -16.66 -4.26 1.88
N PRO A 15 -17.38 -4.80 2.87
CA PRO A 15 -18.63 -5.52 2.64
C PRO A 15 -19.75 -4.60 2.15
N GLY A 16 -20.48 -5.05 1.12
CA GLY A 16 -21.75 -4.50 0.69
C GLY A 16 -22.78 -5.61 0.50
N GLY A 17 -24.06 -5.27 0.50
CA GLY A 17 -25.15 -6.25 0.37
C GLY A 17 -26.30 -5.97 1.35
N PRO A 18 -27.10 -6.98 1.71
CA PRO A 18 -28.14 -6.84 2.73
C PRO A 18 -27.55 -6.50 4.10
N VAL A 19 -28.20 -5.60 4.84
CA VAL A 19 -27.74 -5.17 6.18
C VAL A 19 -27.83 -6.31 7.19
N GLU A 20 -28.74 -7.25 7.00
CA GLU A 20 -28.91 -8.46 7.80
C GLU A 20 -27.68 -9.37 7.67
N GLY A 21 -27.15 -9.51 6.45
CA GLY A 21 -25.92 -10.25 6.19
C GLY A 21 -24.71 -9.60 6.85
N TRP A 22 -24.62 -8.26 6.80
CA TRP A 22 -23.60 -7.52 7.53
C TRP A 22 -23.69 -7.76 9.05
N LYS A 23 -24.88 -7.61 9.66
CA LYS A 23 -25.07 -7.81 11.11
C LYS A 23 -24.62 -9.21 11.56
N LEU A 24 -24.84 -10.23 10.74
CA LEU A 24 -24.40 -11.60 11.03
C LEU A 24 -22.87 -11.76 10.93
N LEU A 25 -22.24 -11.17 9.91
CA LEU A 25 -20.83 -11.36 9.61
C LEU A 25 -19.90 -10.34 10.29
N GLN A 26 -20.45 -9.24 10.80
CA GLN A 26 -19.69 -8.13 11.38
C GLN A 26 -18.68 -8.60 12.44
N PRO A 27 -19.04 -9.43 13.45
CA PRO A 27 -18.07 -9.85 14.47
C PRO A 27 -16.89 -10.61 13.88
N LEU A 28 -17.15 -11.47 12.88
CA LEU A 28 -16.11 -12.21 12.18
C LEU A 28 -15.21 -11.27 11.39
N PHE A 29 -15.80 -10.37 10.59
CA PHE A 29 -15.04 -9.45 9.76
C PHE A 29 -14.19 -8.48 10.59
N GLU A 30 -14.71 -7.94 11.69
CA GLU A 30 -13.95 -7.09 12.60
C GLU A 30 -12.82 -7.85 13.31
N SER A 31 -13.01 -9.14 13.59
CA SER A 31 -11.97 -9.96 14.25
C SER A 31 -10.76 -10.23 13.36
N ILE A 32 -10.97 -10.36 12.04
CA ILE A 32 -9.91 -10.69 11.09
C ILE A 32 -9.34 -9.47 10.37
N ALA A 33 -10.02 -8.32 10.39
CA ALA A 33 -9.55 -7.11 9.71
C ALA A 33 -8.28 -6.54 10.34
N ALA A 34 -7.49 -5.79 9.55
CA ALA A 34 -6.42 -4.96 10.09
C ALA A 34 -6.99 -3.99 11.14
N LYS A 35 -6.19 -3.60 12.14
CA LYS A 35 -6.58 -2.60 13.13
C LYS A 35 -5.64 -1.42 13.06
N VAL A 36 -6.19 -0.21 13.06
CA VAL A 36 -5.44 1.04 13.07
C VAL A 36 -5.72 1.79 14.37
N ASP A 37 -4.72 2.46 14.90
CA ASP A 37 -4.89 3.25 16.11
C ASP A 37 -5.90 4.37 15.87
N GLY A 38 -6.77 4.54 16.86
CA GLY A 38 -7.74 5.61 16.87
C GLY A 38 -7.16 6.96 17.26
N PRO A 39 -7.97 8.03 17.22
CA PRO A 39 -7.64 9.27 17.92
C PRO A 39 -7.30 8.98 19.39
N ALA A 40 -6.42 9.78 19.98
CA ALA A 40 -5.91 9.56 21.34
C ALA A 40 -7.04 9.24 22.34
N GLY A 41 -6.92 8.09 23.01
CA GLY A 41 -7.92 7.60 23.98
C GLY A 41 -9.04 6.74 23.39
N SER A 42 -9.09 6.55 22.06
CA SER A 42 -10.03 5.63 21.41
C SER A 42 -9.43 4.23 21.23
N PRO A 43 -10.24 3.15 21.31
CA PRO A 43 -9.78 1.82 20.96
C PRO A 43 -9.36 1.74 19.48
N PRO A 44 -8.48 0.80 19.11
CA PRO A 44 -8.12 0.59 17.70
C PRO A 44 -9.36 0.30 16.85
N PHE A 45 -9.41 0.90 15.66
CA PHE A 45 -10.50 0.74 14.72
C PHE A 45 -10.18 -0.39 13.73
N PRO A 46 -11.10 -1.35 13.53
CA PRO A 46 -10.91 -2.36 12.50
C PRO A 46 -11.12 -1.73 11.11
N CYS A 47 -10.28 -2.09 10.14
CA CYS A 47 -10.37 -1.67 8.74
C CYS A 47 -11.48 -2.42 8.00
N VAL A 48 -12.70 -2.33 8.52
CA VAL A 48 -13.93 -2.83 7.91
C VAL A 48 -15.10 -1.95 8.32
N CYS A 49 -15.98 -1.68 7.37
CA CYS A 49 -17.27 -1.06 7.63
C CYS A 49 -18.30 -1.53 6.60
N TYR A 50 -19.57 -1.50 6.96
CA TYR A 50 -20.64 -1.71 6.00
C TYR A 50 -20.68 -0.55 5.01
N ILE A 51 -20.40 -0.86 3.74
CA ILE A 51 -20.28 0.16 2.69
C ILE A 51 -21.65 0.60 2.18
N GLY A 52 -22.59 -0.34 2.06
CA GLY A 52 -23.93 -0.05 1.54
C GLY A 52 -24.59 -1.23 0.84
N PRO A 53 -25.78 -1.00 0.26
CA PRO A 53 -26.57 -2.06 -0.36
C PRO A 53 -25.94 -2.59 -1.65
N GLY A 54 -26.35 -3.79 -2.05
CA GLY A 54 -25.96 -4.39 -3.33
C GLY A 54 -24.45 -4.47 -3.53
N GLY A 55 -23.97 -4.03 -4.69
CA GLY A 55 -22.56 -4.10 -5.08
C GLY A 55 -21.65 -3.00 -4.53
N ALA A 56 -22.11 -2.18 -3.57
CA ALA A 56 -21.37 -1.01 -3.09
C ALA A 56 -19.95 -1.34 -2.61
N GLY A 57 -19.79 -2.44 -1.89
CA GLY A 57 -18.48 -2.93 -1.44
C GLY A 57 -17.50 -3.24 -2.58
N HIS A 58 -17.99 -3.93 -3.61
CA HIS A 58 -17.19 -4.21 -4.81
C HIS A 58 -16.86 -2.93 -5.58
N PHE A 59 -17.78 -1.97 -5.64
CA PHE A 59 -17.53 -0.68 -6.27
C PHE A 59 -16.42 0.09 -5.56
N VAL A 60 -16.46 0.19 -4.22
CA VAL A 60 -15.38 0.83 -3.45
C VAL A 60 -14.05 0.11 -3.65
N LYS A 61 -14.03 -1.23 -3.72
CA LYS A 61 -12.80 -1.98 -4.04
C LYS A 61 -12.30 -1.68 -5.46
N MET A 62 -13.20 -1.53 -6.43
CA MET A 62 -12.83 -1.18 -7.80
C MET A 62 -12.19 0.23 -7.85
N VAL A 63 -12.76 1.20 -7.14
CA VAL A 63 -12.18 2.55 -7.01
C VAL A 63 -10.84 2.52 -6.27
N HIS A 64 -10.72 1.75 -5.19
CA HIS A 64 -9.45 1.55 -4.48
C HIS A 64 -8.34 1.04 -5.40
N ASN A 65 -8.64 0.05 -6.26
CA ASN A 65 -7.68 -0.40 -7.26
C ASN A 65 -7.37 0.71 -8.27
N GLY A 66 -8.35 1.50 -8.71
CA GLY A 66 -8.10 2.64 -9.60
C GLY A 66 -7.12 3.66 -9.01
N ILE A 67 -7.29 3.99 -7.72
CA ILE A 67 -6.36 4.87 -6.98
C ILE A 67 -4.97 4.24 -6.89
N GLU A 68 -4.89 2.94 -6.54
CA GLU A 68 -3.62 2.21 -6.45
C GLU A 68 -2.83 2.26 -7.77
N TYR A 69 -3.51 2.13 -8.91
CA TYR A 69 -2.88 2.25 -10.23
C TYR A 69 -2.34 3.67 -10.48
N GLY A 70 -3.11 4.69 -10.10
CA GLY A 70 -2.66 6.09 -10.19
C GLY A 70 -1.41 6.35 -9.36
N ASP A 71 -1.40 5.88 -8.10
CA ASP A 71 -0.25 6.04 -7.20
C ASP A 71 0.99 5.32 -7.74
N MET A 72 0.84 4.08 -8.22
CA MET A 72 1.95 3.34 -8.84
C MET A 72 2.54 4.08 -10.05
N GLN A 73 1.69 4.64 -10.90
CA GLN A 73 2.14 5.41 -12.08
C GLN A 73 2.88 6.69 -11.65
N LEU A 74 2.33 7.44 -10.69
CA LEU A 74 2.95 8.67 -10.18
C LEU A 74 4.33 8.40 -9.55
N LEU A 75 4.46 7.34 -8.76
CA LEU A 75 5.74 6.93 -8.17
C LEU A 75 6.74 6.49 -9.24
N GLY A 76 6.27 5.77 -10.27
CA GLY A 76 7.08 5.38 -11.42
C GLY A 76 7.62 6.58 -12.21
N GLU A 77 6.78 7.57 -12.48
CA GLU A 77 7.17 8.82 -13.16
C GLU A 77 8.14 9.65 -12.33
N ALA A 78 7.89 9.80 -11.03
CA ALA A 78 8.80 10.50 -10.12
C ALA A 78 10.18 9.84 -10.09
N ALA A 79 10.23 8.50 -10.05
CA ALA A 79 11.47 7.75 -10.14
C ALA A 79 12.17 7.98 -11.50
N LEU A 80 11.43 7.92 -12.62
CA LEU A 80 11.98 8.15 -13.96
C LEU A 80 12.58 9.56 -14.10
N ILE A 81 11.87 10.59 -13.64
CA ILE A 81 12.33 11.98 -13.66
C ILE A 81 13.63 12.11 -12.85
N ALA A 82 13.66 11.57 -11.63
CA ALA A 82 14.87 11.60 -10.79
C ALA A 82 16.06 10.90 -11.47
N ARG A 83 15.82 9.77 -12.13
CA ARG A 83 16.84 9.06 -12.93
C ARG A 83 17.33 9.87 -14.12
N GLN A 84 16.43 10.59 -14.80
CA GLN A 84 16.77 11.45 -15.94
C GLN A 84 17.57 12.70 -15.51
N LEU A 85 17.42 13.14 -14.26
CA LEU A 85 18.23 14.17 -13.62
C LEU A 85 19.60 13.65 -13.11
N GLY A 86 19.92 12.37 -13.36
CA GLY A 86 21.23 11.79 -13.09
C GLY A 86 21.37 11.04 -11.77
N LEU A 87 20.30 10.90 -10.96
CA LEU A 87 20.38 10.16 -9.70
C LEU A 87 20.57 8.65 -9.94
N SER A 88 21.41 8.00 -9.15
CA SER A 88 21.56 6.54 -9.17
C SER A 88 20.28 5.84 -8.66
N ALA A 89 20.10 4.53 -8.91
CA ALA A 89 18.93 3.83 -8.37
C ALA A 89 18.98 3.78 -6.83
N ALA A 90 20.19 3.69 -6.26
CA ALA A 90 20.42 3.82 -4.84
C ALA A 90 20.05 5.22 -4.29
N ASP A 91 20.35 6.30 -5.03
CA ASP A 91 20.00 7.66 -4.59
C ASP A 91 18.49 7.89 -4.64
N VAL A 92 17.81 7.42 -5.69
CA VAL A 92 16.35 7.47 -5.78
C VAL A 92 15.71 6.61 -4.68
N SER A 93 16.28 5.45 -4.37
CA SER A 93 15.84 4.62 -3.23
C SER A 93 15.90 5.39 -1.91
N LYS A 94 17.03 6.03 -1.59
CA LYS A 94 17.20 6.87 -0.38
C LYS A 94 16.19 8.02 -0.35
N LEU A 95 15.95 8.65 -1.50
CA LEU A 95 14.97 9.73 -1.63
C LEU A 95 13.56 9.24 -1.24
N PHE A 96 13.10 8.13 -1.81
CA PHE A 96 11.80 7.55 -1.46
C PHE A 96 11.74 7.07 0.00
N THR A 97 12.83 6.53 0.55
CA THR A 97 12.90 6.22 1.99
C THR A 97 12.64 7.45 2.85
N LYS A 98 13.28 8.58 2.53
CA LYS A 98 13.04 9.84 3.24
C LYS A 98 11.61 10.37 3.04
N TYR A 99 11.06 10.30 1.83
CA TYR A 99 9.67 10.70 1.59
C TYR A 99 8.67 9.84 2.36
N ASN A 100 9.01 8.57 2.63
CA ASN A 100 8.15 7.67 3.38
C ASN A 100 7.95 8.06 4.85
N GLU A 101 8.85 8.88 5.40
CA GLU A 101 8.72 9.44 6.76
C GLU A 101 7.77 10.65 6.80
N GLY A 102 7.42 11.19 5.63
CA GLY A 102 6.58 12.37 5.48
C GLY A 102 5.11 12.05 5.18
N PRO A 103 4.33 13.06 4.78
CA PRO A 103 2.88 12.93 4.54
C PRO A 103 2.54 12.06 3.32
N ALA A 104 3.50 11.82 2.42
CA ALA A 104 3.35 10.90 1.29
C ALA A 104 3.69 9.45 1.66
N GLY A 105 4.00 9.17 2.94
CA GLY A 105 4.38 7.86 3.40
C GLY A 105 3.27 6.83 3.28
N GLY A 106 3.67 5.61 2.90
CA GLY A 106 2.74 4.51 2.71
C GLY A 106 3.41 3.29 2.08
N PHE A 107 2.67 2.19 2.05
CA PHE A 107 3.18 0.89 1.59
C PHE A 107 3.79 0.95 0.18
N LEU A 108 3.15 1.65 -0.77
CA LEU A 108 3.66 1.75 -2.15
C LEU A 108 5.01 2.50 -2.24
N VAL A 109 5.21 3.51 -1.39
CA VAL A 109 6.47 4.26 -1.32
C VAL A 109 7.59 3.39 -0.73
N GLU A 110 7.28 2.67 0.34
CA GLU A 110 8.20 1.72 0.98
C GLU A 110 8.69 0.64 -0.01
N ILE A 111 7.77 -0.03 -0.72
CA ILE A 111 8.16 -1.09 -1.66
C ILE A 111 8.89 -0.51 -2.88
N THR A 112 8.56 0.70 -3.32
CA THR A 112 9.27 1.40 -4.39
C THR A 112 10.74 1.62 -4.00
N ALA A 113 10.99 2.14 -2.80
CA ALA A 113 12.34 2.32 -2.29
C ALA A 113 13.10 0.98 -2.21
N ALA A 114 12.45 -0.08 -1.71
CA ALA A 114 13.06 -1.41 -1.59
C ALA A 114 13.41 -2.04 -2.95
N LEU A 115 12.53 -1.89 -3.96
CA LEU A 115 12.75 -2.41 -5.31
C LEU A 115 13.93 -1.71 -6.00
N LEU A 116 14.02 -0.38 -5.88
CA LEU A 116 15.13 0.40 -6.46
C LEU A 116 16.49 -0.01 -5.87
N ARG A 117 16.55 -0.26 -4.56
CA ARG A 117 17.76 -0.77 -3.89
C ARG A 117 18.18 -2.13 -4.44
N LYS A 118 17.24 -3.07 -4.57
CA LYS A 118 17.51 -4.42 -5.09
C LYS A 118 17.93 -4.41 -6.57
N ALA A 119 17.38 -3.50 -7.37
CA ALA A 119 17.78 -3.32 -8.76
C ALA A 119 19.23 -2.85 -8.87
N ASP A 120 19.67 -1.98 -7.96
CA ASP A 120 21.06 -1.50 -7.88
C ASP A 120 22.02 -2.64 -7.49
N GLU A 121 21.70 -3.41 -6.43
CA GLU A 121 22.50 -4.58 -5.99
C GLU A 121 22.72 -5.59 -7.12
N ARG A 122 21.68 -5.89 -7.90
CA ARG A 122 21.77 -6.80 -9.06
C ARG A 122 22.65 -6.26 -10.19
N ARG A 123 22.72 -4.94 -10.34
CA ARG A 123 23.49 -4.29 -11.41
C ARG A 123 24.92 -3.95 -10.97
N GLY A 124 25.14 -3.79 -9.66
CA GLY A 124 26.41 -3.48 -9.02
C GLY A 124 27.33 -4.69 -8.80
N GLY A 125 26.82 -5.93 -8.92
CA GLY A 125 27.65 -7.16 -8.90
C GLY A 125 28.57 -7.36 -10.11
N GLY A 126 28.56 -6.44 -11.09
CA GLY A 126 29.38 -6.48 -12.32
C GLY A 126 30.42 -5.37 -12.45
N ARG A 127 30.69 -4.59 -11.41
CA ARG A 127 31.84 -3.65 -11.38
C ARG A 127 32.80 -4.02 -10.25
N GLY A 128 33.30 -5.24 -10.32
CA GLY A 128 34.62 -5.56 -9.78
C GLY A 128 35.68 -5.06 -10.77
N GLU A 129 36.66 -4.35 -10.25
CA GLU A 129 38.06 -4.25 -10.71
C GLU A 129 38.38 -4.55 -12.19
N GLY A 130 38.91 -3.54 -12.89
CA GLY A 130 39.70 -3.77 -14.11
C GLY A 130 39.61 -2.63 -15.13
N GLY A 131 40.66 -1.78 -15.16
CA GLY A 131 40.94 -0.82 -16.25
C GLY A 131 41.16 0.60 -15.77
#